data_AF-A0AAN6VEE2-F1
#
_entry.id   AF-A0AAN6VEE2-F1
#
_cell.length_a   1.000
_cell.length_b   1.000
_cell.length_c   1.000
_cell.angle_alpha   90.00
_cell.angle_beta   90.00
_cell.angle_gamma   90.00
#
_symmetry.space_group_name_H-M   'P 1'
#
loop_
_entity.id
_entity.type
_entity.pdbx_description
1 polymer ?
#
loop_
_entity_poly.entity_id
_entity_poly.type
_entity_poly.pdbx_seq_one_letter_code
_entity_poly.pdbx_strand_id
1 'polypeptide(L)'
;EQEGALSHRKNVRIIELELIQLFETLSVWNEYSPDGEGIVGDVTLEISIHSPSDREHGFAYYNLDDGPDPLPSSAEHFIGDGSHMQGFRVGQVARLFGRSAMDIRIARALPRIWSIASLVVRRQTRRRLTPPGICRILRALPNLQTVAVEFWREWTIFEQERADRGHAFILDSALPDSLRSLTLFEDFNEDLNQLFESESRREEDDVDFTRIANPQVGRALAERSVDLEEVAVSFVVDAVDFFRYCRPNRTWDKLRSLSLTSLMLHPLEDRVNMNNMLRSASVAVKRMPKLTILEIWNGARGLACLFQYEVHDKSATMTFKSTPGIDLEGSVVEAWKKAALEHSGRVLKVDYQVLEKKHIWTHAHAIRHLGLKVQVLDPASEQRIIWERMPRHEV
;
A
#
# COMPACT_ATOMS: atom_id res chain seq x y z
N GLU A 1 -15.46 9.72 -29.43
CA GLU A 1 -15.44 9.82 -27.95
C GLU A 1 -16.74 9.35 -27.27
N GLN A 2 -17.93 9.74 -27.75
CA GLN A 2 -19.21 9.33 -27.13
C GLN A 2 -19.47 7.79 -27.13
N GLU A 3 -19.18 7.08 -28.23
CA GLU A 3 -19.29 5.60 -28.28
C GLU A 3 -18.33 4.88 -27.32
N GLY A 4 -17.10 5.37 -27.17
CA GLY A 4 -16.12 4.83 -26.24
C GLY A 4 -16.55 5.01 -24.78
N ALA A 5 -17.08 6.18 -24.43
CA ALA A 5 -17.61 6.45 -23.10
C ALA A 5 -18.82 5.56 -22.73
N LEU A 6 -19.69 5.27 -23.70
CA LEU A 6 -20.83 4.33 -23.53
C LEU A 6 -20.35 2.90 -23.29
N SER A 7 -19.35 2.43 -24.04
CA SER A 7 -18.74 1.10 -23.88
C SER A 7 -18.04 0.96 -22.51
N HIS A 8 -17.30 1.98 -22.08
CA HIS A 8 -16.64 1.98 -20.77
C HIS A 8 -17.61 1.91 -19.61
N ARG A 9 -18.72 2.65 -19.67
CA ARG A 9 -19.80 2.58 -18.65
C ARG A 9 -20.46 1.21 -18.62
N LYS A 10 -20.60 0.54 -19.77
CA LYS A 10 -21.13 -0.83 -19.86
C LYS A 10 -20.20 -1.82 -19.13
N ASN A 11 -18.89 -1.74 -19.35
CA ASN A 11 -17.92 -2.63 -18.69
C ASN A 11 -17.88 -2.43 -17.17
N VAL A 12 -17.91 -1.18 -16.70
CA VAL A 12 -18.02 -0.89 -15.26
C VAL A 12 -19.30 -1.47 -14.68
N ARG A 13 -20.42 -1.35 -15.40
CA ARG A 13 -21.70 -1.89 -14.96
C ARG A 13 -21.68 -3.41 -14.87
N ILE A 14 -20.98 -4.10 -15.77
CA ILE A 14 -20.78 -5.55 -15.68
C ILE A 14 -20.03 -5.88 -14.39
N ILE A 15 -18.86 -5.26 -14.16
CA ILE A 15 -18.07 -5.49 -12.94
C ILE A 15 -18.90 -5.24 -11.67
N GLU A 16 -19.69 -4.17 -11.65
CA GLU A 16 -20.57 -3.86 -10.53
C GLU A 16 -21.64 -4.93 -10.30
N LEU A 17 -22.28 -5.42 -11.37
CA LEU A 17 -23.30 -6.47 -11.27
C LEU A 17 -22.69 -7.81 -10.81
N GLU A 18 -21.52 -8.17 -11.31
CA GLU A 18 -20.80 -9.38 -10.90
C GLU A 18 -20.39 -9.31 -9.42
N LEU A 19 -19.90 -8.16 -8.94
CA LEU A 19 -19.60 -7.97 -7.52
C LEU A 19 -20.86 -8.08 -6.65
N ILE A 20 -21.99 -7.53 -7.10
CA ILE A 20 -23.26 -7.67 -6.37
C ILE A 20 -23.69 -9.14 -6.32
N GLN A 21 -23.66 -9.84 -7.45
CA GLN A 21 -24.03 -11.24 -7.55
C GLN A 21 -23.12 -12.14 -6.71
N LEU A 22 -21.81 -11.85 -6.66
CA LEU A 22 -20.86 -12.53 -5.79
C LEU A 22 -21.27 -12.39 -4.33
N PHE A 23 -21.56 -11.16 -3.87
CA PHE A 23 -21.96 -10.94 -2.48
C PHE A 23 -23.34 -11.56 -2.16
N GLU A 24 -24.30 -11.50 -3.09
CA GLU A 24 -25.59 -12.20 -2.97
C GLU A 24 -25.38 -13.71 -2.81
N THR A 25 -24.49 -14.31 -3.61
CA THR A 25 -24.16 -15.74 -3.54
C THR A 25 -23.49 -16.10 -2.22
N LEU A 26 -22.48 -15.33 -1.80
CA LEU A 26 -21.77 -15.56 -0.53
C LEU A 26 -22.66 -15.35 0.69
N SER A 27 -23.69 -14.49 0.60
CA SER A 27 -24.61 -14.24 1.71
C SER A 27 -25.43 -15.47 2.11
N VAL A 28 -25.62 -16.43 1.21
CA VAL A 28 -26.27 -17.71 1.49
C VAL A 28 -25.47 -18.53 2.51
N TRP A 29 -24.15 -18.36 2.58
CA TRP A 29 -23.30 -19.09 3.54
C TRP A 29 -23.56 -18.69 4.99
N ASN A 30 -24.26 -17.58 5.23
CA ASN A 30 -24.70 -17.19 6.56
C ASN A 30 -25.74 -18.17 7.14
N GLU A 31 -26.52 -18.85 6.29
CA GLU A 31 -27.66 -19.70 6.69
C GLU A 31 -27.24 -21.12 7.07
N TYR A 32 -26.05 -21.57 6.65
CA TYR A 32 -25.58 -22.96 6.80
C TYR A 32 -24.82 -23.25 8.09
N SER A 33 -24.93 -22.39 9.11
CA SER A 33 -24.38 -22.74 10.43
C SER A 33 -25.35 -23.63 11.22
N PRO A 34 -24.98 -24.86 11.60
CA PRO A 34 -25.84 -25.78 12.34
C PRO A 34 -26.12 -25.36 13.79
N ASP A 35 -25.35 -24.41 14.35
CA ASP A 35 -25.28 -24.19 15.80
C ASP A 35 -25.74 -22.79 16.24
N GLY A 36 -26.18 -21.93 15.31
CA GLY A 36 -26.48 -20.52 15.61
C GLY A 36 -25.25 -19.64 15.87
N GLU A 37 -24.07 -20.25 15.95
CA GLU A 37 -22.77 -19.61 15.77
C GLU A 37 -22.31 -19.87 14.34
N GLY A 38 -22.39 -18.87 13.46
CA GLY A 38 -21.99 -18.92 12.04
C GLY A 38 -20.74 -19.77 11.76
N ILE A 39 -20.46 -20.15 10.50
CA ILE A 39 -19.09 -20.58 10.14
C ILE A 39 -18.14 -19.44 10.55
N VAL A 40 -17.48 -19.59 11.71
CA VAL A 40 -16.67 -18.52 12.29
C VAL A 40 -15.36 -18.47 11.53
N GLY A 41 -15.36 -17.63 10.49
CA GLY A 41 -14.31 -16.65 10.25
C GLY A 41 -12.91 -17.18 9.92
N ASP A 42 -12.77 -18.03 8.91
CA ASP A 42 -11.46 -18.31 8.29
C ASP A 42 -11.46 -18.22 6.76
N VAL A 43 -12.54 -17.70 6.16
CA VAL A 43 -12.58 -17.51 4.70
C VAL A 43 -11.89 -16.21 4.33
N THR A 44 -10.97 -16.30 3.37
CA THR A 44 -10.38 -15.14 2.68
C THR A 44 -11.15 -14.84 1.39
N LEU A 45 -11.67 -13.63 1.28
CA LEU A 45 -12.18 -13.08 0.03
C LEU A 45 -11.05 -12.32 -0.67
N GLU A 46 -10.57 -12.87 -1.78
CA GLU A 46 -9.60 -12.22 -2.64
C GLU A 46 -10.29 -11.62 -3.88
N ILE A 47 -9.99 -10.37 -4.21
CA ILE A 47 -10.56 -9.64 -5.34
C ILE A 47 -9.43 -9.17 -6.27
N SER A 48 -9.51 -9.64 -7.53
CA SER A 48 -8.61 -9.28 -8.63
C SER A 48 -9.43 -8.99 -9.89
N ILE A 49 -9.57 -7.71 -10.26
CA ILE A 49 -10.42 -7.28 -11.40
C ILE A 49 -9.57 -6.84 -12.59
N HIS A 50 -9.70 -7.54 -13.72
CA HIS A 50 -8.99 -7.24 -14.95
C HIS A 50 -9.86 -7.54 -16.19
N SER A 51 -9.57 -6.89 -17.32
CA SER A 51 -10.21 -7.23 -18.60
C SER A 51 -9.32 -8.19 -19.40
N PRO A 52 -9.85 -9.29 -19.96
CA PRO A 52 -9.08 -10.15 -20.87
C PRO A 52 -8.46 -9.37 -22.05
N SER A 53 -9.17 -8.34 -22.54
CA SER A 53 -8.71 -7.46 -23.63
C SER A 53 -7.52 -6.57 -23.24
N ASP A 54 -7.18 -6.44 -21.95
CA ASP A 54 -6.04 -5.61 -21.53
C ASP A 54 -4.74 -6.15 -22.15
N ARG A 55 -4.62 -7.49 -22.25
CA ARG A 55 -3.51 -8.19 -22.91
C ARG A 55 -3.38 -7.83 -24.40
N GLU A 56 -4.48 -7.46 -25.07
CA GLU A 56 -4.53 -7.19 -26.51
C GLU A 56 -4.20 -5.72 -26.86
N HIS A 57 -4.13 -4.81 -25.87
CA HIS A 57 -4.07 -3.36 -26.12
C HIS A 57 -2.81 -2.65 -25.60
N GLY A 58 -1.72 -3.42 -25.45
CA GLY A 58 -0.39 -2.94 -25.05
C GLY A 58 0.11 -3.54 -23.74
N PHE A 59 -0.73 -4.27 -23.01
CA PHE A 59 -0.36 -4.78 -21.68
C PHE A 59 -0.07 -6.29 -21.69
N ALA A 60 0.43 -6.82 -22.81
CA ALA A 60 0.69 -8.24 -23.01
C ALA A 60 1.71 -8.83 -22.00
N TYR A 61 2.60 -8.01 -21.44
CA TYR A 61 3.56 -8.41 -20.41
C TYR A 61 2.96 -8.49 -18.99
N TYR A 62 1.74 -7.99 -18.81
CA TYR A 62 1.00 -8.15 -17.57
C TYR A 62 0.28 -9.51 -17.59
N ASN A 63 1.05 -10.60 -17.50
CA ASN A 63 0.50 -11.95 -17.32
C ASN A 63 -0.37 -11.97 -16.06
N LEU A 64 -1.61 -12.44 -16.21
CA LEU A 64 -2.62 -12.46 -15.15
C LEU A 64 -2.77 -13.85 -14.52
N ASP A 65 -2.15 -14.88 -15.08
CA ASP A 65 -2.22 -16.25 -14.57
C ASP A 65 -1.22 -16.43 -13.42
N ASP A 66 -1.70 -16.95 -12.29
CA ASP A 66 -1.03 -17.02 -10.98
C ASP A 66 0.09 -18.08 -10.88
N GLY A 67 0.94 -18.18 -11.90
CA GLY A 67 2.13 -19.02 -11.90
C GLY A 67 3.43 -18.21 -12.01
N PRO A 68 4.57 -18.75 -11.56
CA PRO A 68 5.91 -18.21 -11.85
C PRO A 68 6.32 -18.39 -13.33
N ASP A 69 5.37 -18.75 -14.21
CA ASP A 69 5.67 -19.11 -15.58
C ASP A 69 6.09 -17.89 -16.42
N PRO A 70 7.15 -18.02 -17.23
CA PRO A 70 7.61 -16.97 -18.12
C PRO A 70 6.54 -16.63 -19.18
N LEU A 71 6.61 -15.39 -19.67
CA LEU A 71 5.68 -14.82 -20.65
C LEU A 71 5.45 -15.72 -21.88
N PRO A 72 4.24 -15.70 -22.47
CA PRO A 72 4.04 -16.26 -23.80
C PRO A 72 4.92 -15.53 -24.83
N SER A 73 5.44 -16.29 -25.79
CA SER A 73 6.40 -15.89 -26.84
C SER A 73 5.95 -14.65 -27.65
N SER A 74 4.67 -14.30 -27.63
CA SER A 74 4.12 -13.10 -28.29
C SER A 74 4.46 -11.77 -27.59
N ALA A 75 4.92 -11.80 -26.33
CA ALA A 75 5.43 -10.61 -25.64
C ALA A 75 6.83 -10.19 -26.15
N GLU A 76 7.42 -10.96 -27.07
CA GLU A 76 8.74 -10.69 -27.66
C GLU A 76 8.77 -9.54 -28.67
N HIS A 77 7.62 -9.12 -29.19
CA HIS A 77 7.55 -8.06 -30.20
C HIS A 77 7.45 -6.63 -29.64
N PHE A 78 7.24 -6.48 -28.32
CA PHE A 78 7.18 -5.16 -27.65
C PHE A 78 8.48 -4.84 -26.88
N ILE A 79 9.57 -5.54 -27.23
CA ILE A 79 10.88 -5.47 -26.58
C ILE A 79 11.72 -4.37 -27.25
N GLY A 80 11.63 -3.16 -26.72
CA GLY A 80 12.55 -2.06 -27.03
C GLY A 80 13.46 -1.74 -25.83
N ASP A 81 14.70 -1.38 -26.12
CA ASP A 81 15.68 -0.87 -25.16
C ASP A 81 15.30 0.57 -24.75
N GLY A 82 14.81 0.74 -23.51
CA GLY A 82 14.42 2.04 -22.95
C GLY A 82 12.91 2.25 -22.82
N SER A 83 12.42 2.25 -21.58
CA SER A 83 11.03 2.46 -21.16
C SER A 83 10.00 1.53 -21.82
N HIS A 84 9.42 0.62 -21.04
CA HIS A 84 8.28 -0.22 -21.45
C HIS A 84 7.05 0.58 -21.91
N MET A 85 7.06 1.91 -21.73
CA MET A 85 6.00 2.85 -22.06
C MET A 85 6.23 3.62 -23.37
N GLN A 86 7.35 3.42 -24.07
CA GLN A 86 7.62 4.14 -25.32
C GLN A 86 6.57 3.78 -26.40
N GLY A 87 5.76 4.76 -26.80
CA GLY A 87 4.70 4.59 -27.80
C GLY A 87 3.29 4.34 -27.26
N PHE A 88 3.11 4.23 -25.93
CA PHE A 88 1.78 4.22 -25.31
C PHE A 88 1.20 5.62 -25.28
N ARG A 89 -0.13 5.74 -25.42
CA ARG A 89 -0.85 6.99 -25.16
C ARG A 89 -1.53 6.96 -23.80
N VAL A 90 -1.71 8.12 -23.18
CA VAL A 90 -2.46 8.30 -21.91
C VAL A 90 -3.84 7.66 -21.98
N GLY A 91 -4.52 7.76 -23.12
CA GLY A 91 -5.83 7.14 -23.32
C GLY A 91 -5.82 5.60 -23.24
N GLN A 92 -4.72 4.92 -23.56
CA GLN A 92 -4.58 3.47 -23.38
C GLN A 92 -4.40 3.10 -21.91
N VAL A 93 -3.53 3.83 -21.21
CA VAL A 93 -3.30 3.69 -19.77
C VAL A 93 -4.58 3.95 -18.97
N ALA A 94 -5.37 4.95 -19.38
CA ALA A 94 -6.65 5.29 -18.74
C ALA A 94 -7.71 4.21 -18.85
N ARG A 95 -7.68 3.41 -19.91
CA ARG A 95 -8.60 2.28 -20.03
C ARG A 95 -8.29 1.16 -19.05
N LEU A 96 -7.01 0.99 -18.71
CA LEU A 96 -6.54 -0.06 -17.80
C LEU A 96 -6.81 0.32 -16.34
N PHE A 97 -6.30 1.47 -15.91
CA PHE A 97 -6.38 1.89 -14.51
C PHE A 97 -7.71 2.57 -14.16
N GLY A 98 -8.43 3.06 -15.17
CA GLY A 98 -9.68 3.77 -15.00
C GLY A 98 -9.48 5.25 -14.67
N ARG A 99 -10.39 6.09 -15.17
CA ARG A 99 -10.55 7.51 -14.83
C ARG A 99 -12.03 7.88 -15.01
N SER A 100 -12.62 8.58 -14.04
CA SER A 100 -14.01 9.07 -14.10
C SER A 100 -15.07 8.01 -14.43
N ALA A 101 -15.47 7.87 -15.70
CA ALA A 101 -16.55 6.96 -16.12
C ALA A 101 -16.16 5.46 -16.04
N MET A 102 -14.89 5.18 -15.75
CA MET A 102 -14.33 3.82 -15.62
C MET A 102 -14.16 3.36 -14.17
N ASP A 103 -14.49 4.21 -13.21
CA ASP A 103 -14.43 3.95 -11.77
C ASP A 103 -15.44 2.88 -11.34
N ILE A 104 -15.03 1.92 -10.51
CA ILE A 104 -15.94 0.98 -9.85
C ILE A 104 -16.47 1.67 -8.58
N ARG A 105 -17.79 1.95 -8.56
CA ARG A 105 -18.44 2.78 -7.52
C ARG A 105 -19.42 2.04 -6.61
N ILE A 106 -19.78 0.80 -6.97
CA ILE A 106 -20.77 -0.07 -6.31
C ILE A 106 -21.96 0.75 -5.80
N ALA A 107 -22.92 1.08 -6.64
CA ALA A 107 -24.03 1.97 -6.28
C ALA A 107 -25.01 1.33 -5.29
N ARG A 108 -25.21 0.00 -5.37
CA ARG A 108 -26.14 -0.75 -4.52
C ARG A 108 -25.49 -1.17 -3.19
N ALA A 109 -26.32 -1.31 -2.15
CA ALA A 109 -25.89 -1.93 -0.91
C ALA A 109 -25.59 -3.42 -1.15
N LEU A 110 -24.51 -3.92 -0.54
CA LEU A 110 -24.15 -5.33 -0.58
C LEU A 110 -24.72 -6.03 0.67
N PRO A 111 -25.19 -7.28 0.56
CA PRO A 111 -25.63 -8.06 1.72
C PRO A 111 -24.47 -8.31 2.68
N ARG A 112 -24.79 -8.42 3.98
CA ARG A 112 -23.79 -8.73 5.01
C ARG A 112 -23.38 -10.20 4.94
N ILE A 113 -22.09 -10.48 5.09
CA ILE A 113 -21.51 -11.82 5.05
C ILE A 113 -20.60 -12.00 6.27
N TRP A 114 -20.96 -12.92 7.16
CA TRP A 114 -20.28 -13.11 8.44
C TRP A 114 -19.13 -14.11 8.37
N SER A 115 -19.11 -14.96 7.34
CA SER A 115 -18.13 -16.04 7.19
C SER A 115 -16.75 -15.56 6.70
N ILE A 116 -16.65 -14.34 6.18
CA ILE A 116 -15.40 -13.77 5.65
C ILE A 116 -14.62 -13.08 6.78
N ALA A 117 -13.39 -13.54 7.03
CA ALA A 117 -12.49 -12.96 8.02
C ALA A 117 -11.31 -12.19 7.41
N SER A 118 -10.98 -12.44 6.14
CA SER A 118 -9.90 -11.75 5.46
C SER A 118 -10.37 -11.17 4.14
N LEU A 119 -9.97 -9.93 3.84
CA LEU A 119 -10.16 -9.29 2.55
C LEU A 119 -8.79 -8.96 1.95
N VAL A 120 -8.56 -9.44 0.73
CA VAL A 120 -7.38 -9.11 -0.06
C VAL A 120 -7.83 -8.48 -1.38
N VAL A 121 -7.44 -7.23 -1.62
CA VAL A 121 -7.59 -6.59 -2.93
C VAL A 121 -6.18 -6.42 -3.49
N ARG A 122 -5.82 -7.30 -4.43
CA ARG A 122 -4.47 -7.28 -4.99
C ARG A 122 -4.33 -6.18 -6.05
N ARG A 123 -3.08 -5.79 -6.30
CA ARG A 123 -2.65 -4.84 -7.33
C ARG A 123 -3.15 -5.19 -8.74
N GLN A 124 -3.42 -6.47 -9.00
CA GLN A 124 -4.03 -6.99 -10.23
C GLN A 124 -5.38 -6.32 -10.53
N THR A 125 -6.07 -5.83 -9.51
CA THR A 125 -7.21 -4.91 -9.63
C THR A 125 -6.73 -3.56 -10.12
N ARG A 126 -6.44 -3.47 -11.42
CA ARG A 126 -5.95 -2.24 -12.06
C ARG A 126 -7.03 -1.20 -12.15
N ARG A 127 -8.25 -1.64 -12.48
CA ARG A 127 -9.38 -0.73 -12.59
C ARG A 127 -9.73 -0.18 -11.23
N ARG A 128 -9.71 1.15 -11.11
CA ARG A 128 -9.91 1.88 -9.87
C ARG A 128 -11.19 1.47 -9.15
N LEU A 129 -11.02 0.78 -8.02
CA LEU A 129 -12.06 0.59 -7.03
C LEU A 129 -12.08 1.81 -6.10
N THR A 130 -13.07 2.66 -6.27
CA THR A 130 -13.11 3.96 -5.56
C THR A 130 -13.23 3.76 -4.04
N PRO A 131 -12.74 4.71 -3.22
CA PRO A 131 -12.90 4.60 -1.77
C PRO A 131 -14.35 4.36 -1.29
N PRO A 132 -15.40 4.96 -1.89
CA PRO A 132 -16.79 4.60 -1.58
C PRO A 132 -17.19 3.16 -1.95
N GLY A 133 -16.58 2.58 -2.97
CA GLY A 133 -16.75 1.16 -3.32
C GLY A 133 -16.13 0.25 -2.27
N ILE A 134 -14.90 0.53 -1.87
CA ILE A 134 -14.20 -0.22 -0.79
C ILE A 134 -14.98 -0.10 0.53
N CYS A 135 -15.47 1.09 0.88
CA CYS A 135 -16.32 1.27 2.07
C CYS A 135 -17.54 0.34 2.08
N ARG A 136 -18.16 0.11 0.91
CA ARG A 136 -19.34 -0.78 0.81
C ARG A 136 -18.96 -2.23 1.00
N ILE A 137 -17.83 -2.66 0.43
CA ILE A 137 -17.28 -3.99 0.64
C ILE A 137 -16.98 -4.19 2.13
N LEU A 138 -16.20 -3.30 2.76
CA LEU A 138 -15.84 -3.41 4.18
C LEU A 138 -17.07 -3.49 5.10
N ARG A 139 -18.09 -2.65 4.86
CA ARG A 139 -19.34 -2.65 5.66
C ARG A 139 -20.19 -3.91 5.49
N ALA A 140 -20.03 -4.61 4.38
CA ALA A 140 -20.68 -5.89 4.12
C ALA A 140 -19.97 -7.07 4.80
N LEU A 141 -18.76 -6.88 5.33
CA LEU A 141 -17.94 -7.93 5.93
C LEU A 141 -17.68 -7.63 7.42
N PRO A 142 -18.69 -7.78 8.30
CA PRO A 142 -18.62 -7.33 9.70
C PRO A 142 -17.61 -8.09 10.58
N ASN A 143 -17.18 -9.29 10.19
CA ASN A 143 -16.26 -10.13 10.96
C ASN A 143 -14.80 -10.07 10.47
N LEU A 144 -14.44 -9.11 9.62
CA LEU A 144 -13.06 -9.01 9.12
C LEU A 144 -12.07 -8.83 10.27
N GLN A 145 -11.05 -9.67 10.25
CA GLN A 145 -9.89 -9.62 11.12
C GLN A 145 -8.67 -9.08 10.39
N THR A 146 -8.58 -9.30 9.07
CA THR A 146 -7.44 -8.87 8.25
C THR A 146 -7.93 -8.17 6.98
N VAL A 147 -7.28 -7.05 6.63
CA VAL A 147 -7.52 -6.30 5.39
C VAL A 147 -6.18 -6.00 4.74
N ALA A 148 -6.01 -6.44 3.50
CA ALA A 148 -4.88 -6.08 2.64
C ALA A 148 -5.40 -5.46 1.35
N VAL A 149 -5.05 -4.20 1.07
CA VAL A 149 -5.50 -3.47 -0.13
C VAL A 149 -4.32 -2.80 -0.81
N GLU A 150 -4.15 -3.11 -2.09
CA GLU A 150 -3.12 -2.54 -2.95
C GLU A 150 -3.76 -1.58 -3.95
N PHE A 151 -3.59 -0.28 -3.69
CA PHE A 151 -4.06 0.82 -4.51
C PHE A 151 -3.08 1.15 -5.64
N TRP A 152 -3.60 1.78 -6.68
CA TRP A 152 -2.80 2.51 -7.66
C TRP A 152 -2.84 3.99 -7.32
N ARG A 153 -1.68 4.65 -7.32
CA ARG A 153 -1.56 6.09 -7.16
C ARG A 153 -2.34 6.81 -8.26
N GLU A 154 -3.04 7.87 -7.88
CA GLU A 154 -3.79 8.69 -8.81
C GLU A 154 -2.84 9.61 -9.60
N TRP A 155 -3.28 10.01 -10.79
CA TRP A 155 -2.37 10.64 -11.76
C TRP A 155 -2.22 12.14 -11.59
N THR A 156 -3.31 12.78 -11.16
CA THR A 156 -3.35 14.23 -10.93
C THR A 156 -3.43 14.51 -9.45
N ILE A 157 -2.88 15.64 -9.03
CA ILE A 157 -2.96 16.11 -7.64
C ILE A 157 -4.43 16.13 -7.15
N PHE A 158 -5.35 16.62 -7.99
CA PHE A 158 -6.77 16.70 -7.65
C PHE A 158 -7.42 15.32 -7.42
N GLU A 159 -7.12 14.34 -8.27
CA GLU A 159 -7.63 12.98 -8.10
C GLU A 159 -7.03 12.31 -6.86
N GLN A 160 -5.72 12.53 -6.60
CA GLN A 160 -5.03 12.02 -5.42
C GLN A 160 -5.62 12.61 -4.14
N GLU A 161 -5.85 13.91 -4.06
CA GLU A 161 -6.50 14.54 -2.91
C GLU A 161 -7.89 13.95 -2.63
N ARG A 162 -8.65 13.66 -3.69
CA ARG A 162 -9.97 13.04 -3.56
C ARG A 162 -9.85 11.59 -3.04
N ALA A 163 -8.88 10.83 -3.53
CA ALA A 163 -8.61 9.48 -3.04
C ALA A 163 -8.20 9.51 -1.57
N ASP A 164 -7.28 10.40 -1.19
CA ASP A 164 -6.80 10.58 0.19
C ASP A 164 -7.93 10.92 1.16
N ARG A 165 -8.85 11.84 0.80
CA ARG A 165 -10.05 12.10 1.60
C ARG A 165 -10.91 10.84 1.80
N GLY A 166 -10.99 10.01 0.77
CA GLY A 166 -11.67 8.72 0.84
C GLY A 166 -10.95 7.70 1.73
N HIS A 167 -9.61 7.63 1.67
CA HIS A 167 -8.80 6.78 2.54
C HIS A 167 -8.95 7.18 4.02
N ALA A 168 -8.92 8.49 4.31
CA ALA A 168 -9.19 8.99 5.67
C ALA A 168 -10.58 8.54 6.16
N PHE A 169 -11.61 8.64 5.31
CA PHE A 169 -12.95 8.17 5.66
C PHE A 169 -13.04 6.66 5.88
N ILE A 170 -12.30 5.85 5.11
CA ILE A 170 -12.23 4.39 5.31
C ILE A 170 -11.69 4.09 6.72
N LEU A 171 -10.56 4.72 7.07
CA LEU A 171 -9.91 4.55 8.36
C LEU A 171 -10.79 5.03 9.53
N ASP A 172 -11.47 6.16 9.37
CA ASP A 172 -12.33 6.76 10.40
C ASP A 172 -13.67 6.00 10.59
N SER A 173 -14.21 5.35 9.55
CA SER A 173 -15.64 4.98 9.56
C SER A 173 -16.07 3.74 8.77
N ALA A 174 -15.15 2.99 8.13
CA ALA A 174 -15.52 1.81 7.33
C ALA A 174 -14.91 0.50 7.85
N LEU A 175 -13.77 0.55 8.54
CA LEU A 175 -13.15 -0.65 9.09
C LEU A 175 -13.98 -1.21 10.27
N PRO A 176 -14.18 -2.55 10.34
CA PRO A 176 -14.94 -3.16 11.43
C PRO A 176 -14.12 -3.28 12.70
N ASP A 177 -14.77 -3.28 13.86
CA ASP A 177 -14.11 -3.30 15.17
C ASP A 177 -13.45 -4.65 15.50
N SER A 178 -13.77 -5.69 14.73
CA SER A 178 -13.08 -7.00 14.79
C SER A 178 -11.69 -6.99 14.15
N LEU A 179 -11.32 -5.92 13.42
CA LEU A 179 -10.08 -5.85 12.67
C LEU A 179 -8.85 -5.90 13.59
N ARG A 180 -7.87 -6.70 13.21
CA ARG A 180 -6.60 -6.88 13.92
C ARG A 180 -5.40 -6.51 13.05
N SER A 181 -5.45 -6.81 11.75
CA SER A 181 -4.36 -6.54 10.82
C SER A 181 -4.82 -5.67 9.65
N LEU A 182 -4.04 -4.63 9.35
CA LEU A 182 -4.30 -3.71 8.25
C LEU A 182 -3.03 -3.50 7.42
N THR A 183 -3.09 -3.90 6.15
CA THR A 183 -2.08 -3.64 5.15
C THR A 183 -2.66 -2.77 4.03
N LEU A 184 -2.14 -1.57 3.84
CA LEU A 184 -2.48 -0.68 2.73
C LEU A 184 -1.20 -0.35 1.97
N PHE A 185 -1.20 -0.55 0.66
CA PHE A 185 -0.06 -0.24 -0.19
C PHE A 185 -0.52 0.59 -1.38
N GLU A 186 0.13 1.71 -1.67
CA GLU A 186 -0.13 2.49 -2.88
C GLU A 186 1.04 2.33 -3.86
N ASP A 187 0.81 1.61 -4.95
CA ASP A 187 1.79 1.47 -6.04
C ASP A 187 1.79 2.72 -6.93
N PHE A 188 2.98 3.14 -7.34
CA PHE A 188 3.22 4.20 -8.30
C PHE A 188 4.19 3.73 -9.38
N ASN A 189 4.08 4.28 -10.58
CA ASN A 189 4.99 4.00 -11.68
C ASN A 189 5.58 5.31 -12.23
N GLU A 190 6.88 5.50 -12.04
CA GLU A 190 7.61 6.69 -12.46
C GLU A 190 7.58 6.88 -13.98
N ASP A 191 7.56 5.79 -14.76
CA ASP A 191 7.48 5.85 -16.23
C ASP A 191 6.06 6.24 -16.69
N LEU A 192 5.02 5.86 -15.93
CA LEU A 192 3.66 6.35 -16.19
C LEU A 192 3.57 7.86 -15.93
N ASN A 193 4.12 8.33 -14.80
CA ASN A 193 4.11 9.75 -14.47
C ASN A 193 4.78 10.60 -15.57
N GLN A 194 5.92 10.15 -16.09
CA GLN A 194 6.59 10.80 -17.22
C GLN A 194 5.75 10.80 -18.49
N LEU A 195 5.07 9.68 -18.81
CA LEU A 195 4.16 9.63 -19.96
C LEU A 195 3.02 10.64 -19.80
N PHE A 196 2.39 10.72 -18.63
CA PHE A 196 1.32 11.68 -18.37
C PHE A 196 1.80 13.12 -18.52
N GLU A 197 2.94 13.47 -17.92
CA GLU A 197 3.51 14.81 -18.07
C GLU A 197 3.75 15.17 -19.55
N SER A 198 4.27 14.22 -20.34
CA SER A 198 4.59 14.47 -21.75
C SER A 198 3.36 14.64 -22.67
N GLU A 199 2.21 14.03 -22.33
CA GLU A 199 0.98 14.10 -23.13
C GLU A 199 -0.07 15.06 -22.56
N SER A 200 0.06 15.49 -21.30
CA SER A 200 -0.85 16.45 -20.67
C SER A 200 -0.81 17.79 -21.39
N ARG A 201 -1.99 18.28 -21.81
CA ARG A 201 -2.16 19.53 -22.57
C ARG A 201 -2.87 20.63 -21.76
N ARG A 202 -3.15 20.39 -20.47
CA ARG A 202 -3.90 21.30 -19.60
C ARG A 202 -3.12 21.57 -18.32
N GLU A 203 -3.13 22.83 -17.89
CA GLU A 203 -2.52 23.29 -16.63
C GLU A 203 -3.19 22.65 -15.39
N GLU A 204 -4.40 22.12 -15.51
CA GLU A 204 -5.14 21.45 -14.42
C GLU A 204 -4.74 19.97 -14.20
N ASP A 205 -3.92 19.40 -15.09
CA ASP A 205 -3.45 18.01 -15.03
C ASP A 205 -2.01 17.92 -14.43
N ASP A 206 -1.70 18.74 -13.42
CA ASP A 206 -0.40 18.67 -12.72
C ASP A 206 -0.16 17.27 -12.16
N VAL A 207 0.91 16.64 -12.65
CA VAL A 207 1.38 15.32 -12.24
C VAL A 207 2.30 15.48 -11.04
N ASP A 208 2.01 14.76 -9.98
CA ASP A 208 2.86 14.76 -8.80
C ASP A 208 3.96 13.69 -8.94
N PHE A 209 5.20 14.12 -9.11
CA PHE A 209 6.35 13.20 -9.14
C PHE A 209 6.73 12.68 -7.75
N THR A 210 6.40 13.42 -6.68
CA THR A 210 6.81 13.09 -5.31
C THR A 210 5.59 12.93 -4.42
N ARG A 211 5.25 11.70 -4.05
CA ARG A 211 4.04 11.41 -3.29
C ARG A 211 4.01 12.09 -1.92
N ILE A 212 3.31 13.22 -1.80
CA ILE A 212 3.05 13.87 -0.52
C ILE A 212 1.76 13.30 0.08
N ALA A 213 1.86 12.55 1.18
CA ALA A 213 0.70 12.00 1.87
C ALA A 213 -0.16 13.11 2.50
N ASN A 214 -1.49 12.94 2.47
CA ASN A 214 -2.37 13.87 3.15
C ASN A 214 -2.35 13.65 4.68
N PRO A 215 -2.04 14.68 5.49
CA PRO A 215 -1.94 14.55 6.95
C PRO A 215 -3.21 14.02 7.65
N GLN A 216 -4.39 14.21 7.04
CA GLN A 216 -5.64 13.69 7.59
C GLN A 216 -5.72 12.16 7.55
N VAL A 217 -5.07 11.53 6.57
CA VAL A 217 -4.99 10.06 6.49
C VAL A 217 -4.07 9.54 7.60
N GLY A 218 -2.94 10.22 7.85
CA GLY A 218 -2.06 9.91 8.97
C GLY A 218 -2.73 10.08 10.33
N ARG A 219 -3.55 11.13 10.51
CA ARG A 219 -4.41 11.29 11.70
C ARG A 219 -5.37 10.11 11.87
N ALA A 220 -6.13 9.79 10.82
CA ALA A 220 -7.12 8.72 10.86
C ALA A 220 -6.47 7.37 11.18
N LEU A 221 -5.31 7.06 10.59
CA LEU A 221 -4.56 5.84 10.89
C LEU A 221 -4.08 5.80 12.34
N ALA A 222 -3.51 6.89 12.86
CA ALA A 222 -3.05 6.96 14.25
C ALA A 222 -4.20 6.75 15.24
N GLU A 223 -5.39 7.29 14.94
CA GLU A 223 -6.56 7.13 15.81
C GLU A 223 -7.17 5.73 15.71
N ARG A 224 -7.22 5.13 14.51
CA ARG A 224 -7.79 3.80 14.28
C ARG A 224 -6.89 2.65 14.71
N SER A 225 -5.57 2.83 14.63
CA SER A 225 -4.58 1.77 14.91
C SER A 225 -4.48 1.35 16.37
N VAL A 226 -5.10 2.09 17.30
CA VAL A 226 -5.07 1.82 18.75
C VAL A 226 -5.50 0.39 19.10
N ASP A 227 -6.51 -0.12 18.38
CA ASP A 227 -7.06 -1.46 18.60
C ASP A 227 -6.45 -2.54 17.70
N LEU A 228 -5.53 -2.17 16.80
CA LEU A 228 -4.91 -3.08 15.86
C LEU A 228 -3.67 -3.77 16.46
N GLU A 229 -3.40 -4.96 15.94
CA GLU A 229 -2.25 -5.79 16.27
C GLU A 229 -1.12 -5.60 15.27
N GLU A 230 -1.45 -5.39 13.99
CA GLU A 230 -0.48 -5.34 12.90
C GLU A 230 -0.89 -4.26 11.91
N VAL A 231 0.04 -3.34 11.60
CA VAL A 231 -0.22 -2.22 10.70
C VAL A 231 0.93 -2.07 9.72
N ALA A 232 0.64 -2.14 8.44
CA ALA A 232 1.57 -1.89 7.36
C ALA A 232 0.93 -0.92 6.36
N VAL A 233 1.30 0.36 6.39
CA VAL A 233 0.71 1.37 5.50
C VAL A 233 1.81 2.09 4.73
N SER A 234 1.92 1.76 3.44
CA SER A 234 3.00 2.20 2.57
C SER A 234 2.49 3.14 1.49
N PHE A 235 3.12 4.30 1.37
CA PHE A 235 2.85 5.41 0.45
C PHE A 235 1.48 6.11 0.61
N VAL A 236 0.52 5.50 1.31
CA VAL A 236 -0.78 6.09 1.67
C VAL A 236 -0.67 7.07 2.86
N VAL A 237 0.25 6.83 3.78
CA VAL A 237 0.47 7.63 4.99
C VAL A 237 1.96 7.93 5.15
N ASP A 238 2.28 9.17 5.56
CA ASP A 238 3.61 9.53 6.03
C ASP A 238 3.74 9.31 7.53
N ALA A 239 4.83 8.67 7.95
CA ALA A 239 5.13 8.42 9.36
C ALA A 239 5.21 9.70 10.20
N VAL A 240 5.61 10.84 9.62
CA VAL A 240 5.59 12.16 10.30
C VAL A 240 4.20 12.48 10.83
N ASP A 241 3.17 12.33 9.99
CA ASP A 241 1.81 12.64 10.36
C ASP A 241 1.25 11.61 11.34
N PHE A 242 1.51 10.32 11.11
CA PHE A 242 1.10 9.26 12.06
C PHE A 242 1.62 9.54 13.48
N PHE A 243 2.93 9.75 13.64
CA PHE A 243 3.53 9.97 14.96
C PHE A 243 3.15 11.32 15.58
N ARG A 244 2.89 12.35 14.76
CA ARG A 244 2.35 13.63 15.24
C ARG A 244 1.00 13.45 15.94
N TYR A 245 0.18 12.52 15.47
CA TYR A 245 -1.15 12.25 16.04
C TYR A 245 -1.16 11.13 17.10
N CYS A 246 -0.02 10.54 17.46
CA CYS A 246 0.08 9.65 18.61
C CYS A 246 -0.06 10.42 19.93
N ARG A 247 -1.30 10.69 20.38
CA ARG A 247 -1.60 11.54 21.55
C ARG A 247 -1.15 10.91 22.89
N PRO A 248 -0.60 11.68 23.86
CA PRO A 248 -0.06 11.17 25.13
C PRO A 248 -1.00 10.32 25.97
N ASN A 249 -2.31 10.51 25.84
CA ASN A 249 -3.35 9.82 26.59
C ASN A 249 -3.85 8.51 25.95
N ARG A 250 -3.20 8.03 24.89
CA ARG A 250 -3.54 6.78 24.20
C ARG A 250 -2.38 5.79 24.27
N THR A 251 -2.74 4.51 24.39
CA THR A 251 -1.84 3.35 24.39
C THR A 251 -2.27 2.37 23.30
N TRP A 252 -1.31 1.77 22.61
CA TRP A 252 -1.54 0.73 21.60
C TRP A 252 -1.25 -0.63 22.23
N ASP A 253 -2.17 -1.09 23.08
CA ASP A 253 -1.94 -2.26 23.96
C ASP A 253 -1.89 -3.61 23.23
N LYS A 254 -2.21 -3.60 21.93
CA LYS A 254 -2.27 -4.79 21.06
C LYS A 254 -1.23 -4.76 19.94
N LEU A 255 -0.72 -3.59 19.56
CA LEU A 255 0.14 -3.41 18.40
C LEU A 255 1.48 -4.13 18.58
N ARG A 256 1.77 -5.09 17.70
CA ARG A 256 2.98 -5.90 17.63
C ARG A 256 3.90 -5.51 16.49
N SER A 257 3.34 -5.16 15.34
CA SER A 257 4.09 -4.71 14.16
C SER A 257 3.55 -3.41 13.60
N LEU A 258 4.47 -2.50 13.27
CA LEU A 258 4.16 -1.24 12.61
C LEU A 258 5.17 -1.00 11.50
N SER A 259 4.70 -0.88 10.25
CA SER A 259 5.51 -0.49 9.10
C SER A 259 4.86 0.68 8.37
N LEU A 260 5.61 1.78 8.22
CA LEU A 260 5.14 3.00 7.58
C LEU A 260 6.20 3.54 6.62
N THR A 261 5.76 4.25 5.59
CA THR A 261 6.68 5.01 4.74
C THR A 261 6.87 6.44 5.24
N SER A 262 8.00 7.07 4.91
CA SER A 262 8.11 8.53 5.02
C SER A 262 8.99 9.14 3.95
N LEU A 263 8.54 10.28 3.41
CA LEU A 263 9.34 11.10 2.50
C LEU A 263 10.62 11.59 3.17
N MET A 264 10.63 11.78 4.49
CA MET A 264 11.80 12.29 5.24
C MET A 264 13.04 11.40 5.14
N LEU A 265 12.89 10.16 4.67
CA LEU A 265 14.00 9.25 4.41
C LEU A 265 14.58 9.41 2.99
N HIS A 266 14.05 10.32 2.17
CA HIS A 266 14.56 10.64 0.85
C HIS A 266 15.85 11.47 0.94
N PRO A 267 16.89 11.24 0.10
CA PRO A 267 18.20 11.89 0.26
C PRO A 267 18.21 13.41 0.02
N LEU A 268 17.18 13.93 -0.65
CA LEU A 268 17.00 15.36 -0.89
C LEU A 268 16.32 16.09 0.27
N GLU A 269 15.76 15.37 1.24
CA GLU A 269 15.11 15.96 2.40
C GLU A 269 16.11 16.42 3.45
N ASP A 270 15.70 17.41 4.25
CA ASP A 270 16.51 17.92 5.36
C ASP A 270 16.66 16.86 6.46
N ARG A 271 17.92 16.59 6.84
CA ARG A 271 18.28 15.70 7.95
C ARG A 271 17.61 16.11 9.26
N VAL A 272 17.39 17.40 9.48
CA VAL A 272 16.70 17.90 10.68
C VAL A 272 15.28 17.32 10.77
N ASN A 273 14.56 17.26 9.65
CA ASN A 273 13.20 16.73 9.63
C ASN A 273 13.17 15.21 9.82
N MET A 274 14.10 14.49 9.20
CA MET A 274 14.30 13.05 9.45
C MET A 274 14.56 12.78 10.94
N ASN A 275 15.50 13.50 11.55
CA ASN A 275 15.85 13.33 12.97
C ASN A 275 14.68 13.70 13.89
N ASN A 276 13.90 14.74 13.56
CA ASN A 276 12.68 15.11 14.27
C ASN A 276 11.62 14.02 14.22
N MET A 277 11.40 13.42 13.06
CA MET A 277 10.48 12.29 12.88
C MET A 277 10.93 11.10 13.73
N LEU A 278 12.20 10.70 13.64
CA LEU A 278 12.73 9.56 14.41
C LEU A 278 12.66 9.79 15.93
N ARG A 279 12.87 11.03 16.40
CA ARG A 279 12.64 11.38 17.80
C ARG A 279 11.17 11.26 18.18
N SER A 280 10.25 11.71 17.33
CA SER A 280 8.81 11.59 17.56
C SER A 280 8.38 10.12 17.65
N ALA A 281 8.89 9.27 16.77
CA ALA A 281 8.68 7.82 16.80
C ALA A 281 9.17 7.20 18.12
N SER A 282 10.35 7.61 18.62
CA SER A 282 10.89 7.13 19.91
C SER A 282 9.99 7.46 21.11
N VAL A 283 9.23 8.56 21.04
CA VAL A 283 8.24 8.94 22.07
C VAL A 283 6.95 8.13 21.92
N ALA A 284 6.54 7.80 20.69
CA ALA A 284 5.36 6.99 20.42
C ALA A 284 5.51 5.54 20.88
N VAL A 285 6.65 4.89 20.56
CA VAL A 285 6.91 3.48 20.88
C VAL A 285 6.75 3.12 22.35
N LYS A 286 7.06 4.04 23.27
CA LYS A 286 6.89 3.84 24.73
C LYS A 286 5.45 3.51 25.14
N ARG A 287 4.48 3.81 24.28
CA ARG A 287 3.05 3.60 24.50
C ARG A 287 2.50 2.40 23.71
N MET A 288 3.38 1.58 23.14
CA MET A 288 3.05 0.42 22.33
C MET A 288 3.64 -0.84 22.99
N PRO A 289 3.19 -1.24 24.19
CA PRO A 289 3.91 -2.17 25.07
C PRO A 289 4.16 -3.58 24.50
N LYS A 290 3.43 -3.97 23.44
CA LYS A 290 3.60 -5.27 22.77
C LYS A 290 4.35 -5.17 21.44
N LEU A 291 4.85 -3.99 21.09
CA LEU A 291 5.51 -3.77 19.80
C LEU A 291 6.82 -4.55 19.76
N THR A 292 6.90 -5.51 18.83
CA THR A 292 8.11 -6.28 18.58
C THR A 292 8.91 -5.70 17.42
N ILE A 293 8.23 -5.02 16.48
CA ILE A 293 8.88 -4.42 15.32
C ILE A 293 8.24 -3.11 14.89
N LEU A 294 9.10 -2.11 14.66
CA LEU A 294 8.80 -0.88 13.95
C LEU A 294 9.71 -0.76 12.74
N GLU A 295 9.12 -0.47 11.58
CA GLU A 295 9.83 -0.14 10.34
C GLU A 295 9.33 1.21 9.81
N ILE A 296 10.25 2.15 9.62
CA ILE A 296 9.98 3.39 8.88
C ILE A 296 10.91 3.33 7.67
N TRP A 297 10.35 3.31 6.47
CA TRP A 297 11.14 3.06 5.27
C TRP A 297 10.74 3.96 4.11
N ASN A 298 11.59 4.00 3.08
CA ASN A 298 11.27 4.62 1.81
C ASN A 298 12.03 3.91 0.69
N GLY A 299 11.42 3.83 -0.48
CA GLY A 299 11.93 3.12 -1.63
C GLY A 299 11.45 3.74 -2.93
N ALA A 300 12.37 3.95 -3.87
CA ALA A 300 12.11 4.40 -5.23
C ALA A 300 13.31 4.02 -6.12
N ARG A 301 13.26 4.30 -7.43
CA ARG A 301 14.42 4.10 -8.30
C ARG A 301 15.67 4.81 -7.73
N GLY A 302 16.72 4.04 -7.46
CA GLY A 302 17.99 4.51 -6.89
C GLY A 302 17.96 4.85 -5.39
N LEU A 303 16.86 4.57 -4.70
CA LEU A 303 16.65 4.89 -3.29
C LEU A 303 16.14 3.68 -2.50
N ALA A 304 16.84 3.33 -1.44
CA ALA A 304 16.35 2.46 -0.38
C ALA A 304 16.83 2.98 0.97
N CYS A 305 15.91 3.21 1.90
CA CYS A 305 16.22 3.67 3.25
C CYS A 305 15.27 3.04 4.27
N LEU A 306 15.81 2.55 5.38
CA LEU A 306 15.08 1.88 6.45
C LEU A 306 15.64 2.31 7.81
N PHE A 307 14.74 2.79 8.67
CA PHE A 307 14.91 2.76 10.11
C PHE A 307 14.09 1.60 10.67
N GLN A 308 14.74 0.67 11.37
CA GLN A 308 14.10 -0.48 11.99
C GLN A 308 14.41 -0.50 13.49
N TYR A 309 13.38 -0.70 14.32
CA TYR A 309 13.51 -1.00 15.73
C TYR A 309 12.88 -2.36 16.02
N GLU A 310 13.62 -3.24 16.66
CA GLU A 310 13.19 -4.61 16.96
C GLU A 310 13.45 -4.95 18.43
N VAL A 311 12.48 -5.64 19.04
CA VAL A 311 12.58 -6.15 20.40
C VAL A 311 12.75 -7.65 20.35
N HIS A 312 13.88 -8.14 20.85
CA HIS A 312 14.16 -9.57 21.03
C HIS A 312 14.08 -9.94 22.51
N ASP A 313 14.14 -11.22 22.84
CA ASP A 313 14.07 -11.69 24.24
C ASP A 313 15.05 -10.97 25.17
N LYS A 314 16.32 -10.85 24.77
CA LYS A 314 17.42 -10.35 25.62
C LYS A 314 17.94 -8.95 25.26
N SER A 315 17.54 -8.39 24.11
CA SER A 315 18.04 -7.10 23.64
C SER A 315 17.04 -6.42 22.72
N ALA A 316 17.19 -5.11 22.55
CA ALA A 316 16.54 -4.40 21.45
C ALA A 316 17.60 -3.99 20.43
N THR A 317 17.23 -3.91 19.16
CA THR A 317 18.11 -3.50 18.06
C THR A 317 17.49 -2.32 17.34
N MET A 318 18.31 -1.31 17.04
CA MET A 318 17.99 -0.24 16.11
C MET A 318 18.92 -0.37 14.91
N THR A 319 18.36 -0.65 13.74
CA THR A 319 19.11 -0.78 12.49
C THR A 319 18.74 0.39 11.57
N PHE A 320 19.75 1.06 11.02
CA PHE A 320 19.58 2.06 9.99
C PHE A 320 20.28 1.61 8.71
N LYS A 321 19.50 1.41 7.63
CA LYS A 321 20.02 1.00 6.31
C LYS A 321 19.73 2.10 5.29
N SER A 322 20.71 2.56 4.50
CA SER A 322 20.46 3.64 3.53
C SER A 322 21.36 3.62 2.29
N THR A 323 20.87 4.22 1.19
CA THR A 323 21.62 4.53 -0.04
C THR A 323 21.83 6.06 -0.21
N PRO A 324 23.05 6.63 -0.07
CA PRO A 324 24.27 6.09 0.54
C PRO A 324 24.16 6.03 2.07
N GLY A 325 25.16 5.46 2.75
CA GLY A 325 25.22 5.42 4.22
C GLY A 325 25.15 6.81 4.84
N ILE A 326 24.21 7.02 5.76
CA ILE A 326 24.06 8.26 6.53
C ILE A 326 24.06 7.89 8.02
N ASP A 327 24.86 8.60 8.80
CA ASP A 327 24.84 8.48 10.25
C ASP A 327 23.70 9.31 10.84
N LEU A 328 22.97 8.73 11.80
CA LEU A 328 21.97 9.44 12.57
C LEU A 328 22.65 10.38 13.58
N GLU A 329 22.00 11.48 13.90
CA GLU A 329 22.47 12.36 14.98
C GLU A 329 22.57 11.61 16.31
N GLY A 330 23.61 11.90 17.10
CA GLY A 330 23.74 11.34 18.45
C GLY A 330 22.50 11.61 19.32
N SER A 331 21.81 12.74 19.10
CA SER A 331 20.56 13.08 19.79
C SER A 331 19.43 12.07 19.52
N VAL A 332 19.35 11.52 18.30
CA VAL A 332 18.39 10.49 17.91
C VAL A 332 18.77 9.16 18.57
N VAL A 333 20.05 8.80 18.52
CA VAL A 333 20.56 7.56 19.14
C VAL A 333 20.27 7.54 20.64
N GLU A 334 20.52 8.63 21.37
CA GLU A 334 20.23 8.72 22.80
C GLU A 334 18.72 8.67 23.10
N ALA A 335 17.89 9.32 22.27
CA ALA A 335 16.44 9.24 22.40
C ALA A 335 15.94 7.79 22.28
N TRP A 336 16.47 7.03 21.32
CA TRP A 336 16.13 5.63 21.12
C TRP A 336 16.68 4.70 22.20
N LYS A 337 17.89 4.93 22.73
CA LYS A 337 18.39 4.19 23.90
C LYS A 337 17.45 4.32 25.09
N LYS A 338 17.01 5.55 25.39
CA LYS A 338 16.03 5.82 26.44
C LYS A 338 14.67 5.18 26.14
N ALA A 339 14.19 5.29 24.90
CA ALA A 339 12.94 4.69 24.47
C ALA A 339 12.95 3.16 24.62
N ALA A 340 14.01 2.48 24.19
CA ALA A 340 14.14 1.04 24.29
C ALA A 340 14.13 0.55 25.74
N LEU A 341 14.84 1.24 26.64
CA LEU A 341 14.86 0.92 28.06
C LEU A 341 13.47 1.07 28.69
N GLU A 342 12.77 2.18 28.44
CA GLU A 342 11.43 2.44 28.99
C GLU A 342 10.35 1.53 28.38
N HIS A 343 10.43 1.25 27.09
CA HIS A 343 9.47 0.42 26.36
C HIS A 343 9.61 -1.07 26.71
N SER A 344 10.84 -1.58 26.73
CA SER A 344 11.11 -3.02 26.67
C SER A 344 12.01 -3.54 27.78
N GLY A 345 12.57 -2.65 28.63
CA GLY A 345 13.54 -3.00 29.67
C GLY A 345 14.92 -3.42 29.13
N ARG A 346 15.15 -3.34 27.82
CA ARG A 346 16.32 -3.92 27.15
C ARG A 346 17.32 -2.85 26.73
N VAL A 347 18.59 -3.24 26.73
CA VAL A 347 19.68 -2.42 26.18
C VAL A 347 19.54 -2.39 24.65
N LEU A 348 19.64 -1.18 24.10
CA LEU A 348 19.61 -0.96 22.65
C LEU A 348 20.99 -1.19 22.03
N LYS A 349 21.04 -2.04 21.01
CA LYS A 349 22.16 -2.17 20.08
C LYS A 349 21.88 -1.34 18.84
N VAL A 350 22.88 -0.62 18.35
CA VAL A 350 22.75 0.21 17.15
C VAL A 350 23.57 -0.40 16.04
N ASP A 351 22.95 -0.58 14.87
CA ASP A 351 23.56 -1.16 13.68
C ASP A 351 23.33 -0.25 12.47
N TYR A 352 24.39 -0.02 11.70
CA TYR A 352 24.35 0.81 10.50
C TYR A 352 24.76 -0.04 9.30
N GLN A 353 23.93 -0.07 8.27
CA GLN A 353 24.19 -0.82 7.06
C GLN A 353 24.14 0.10 5.85
N VAL A 354 25.17 0.05 5.01
CA VAL A 354 25.20 0.79 3.76
C VAL A 354 24.68 -0.12 2.66
N LEU A 355 23.68 0.36 1.93
CA LEU A 355 23.22 -0.31 0.71
C LEU A 355 23.96 0.30 -0.48
N GLU A 356 24.50 -0.56 -1.34
CA GLU A 356 25.06 -0.09 -2.61
C GLU A 356 23.93 0.45 -3.50
N LYS A 357 24.15 1.61 -4.12
CA LYS A 357 23.15 2.24 -5.01
C LYS A 357 22.82 1.41 -6.25
N LYS A 358 23.73 0.52 -6.66
CA LYS A 358 23.54 -0.32 -7.83
C LYS A 358 22.43 -1.33 -7.51
N HIS A 359 21.50 -1.55 -8.44
CA HIS A 359 20.40 -2.53 -8.40
C HIS A 359 19.07 -2.13 -7.72
N ILE A 360 18.85 -0.88 -7.25
CA ILE A 360 17.50 -0.44 -6.83
C ILE A 360 16.72 0.15 -8.01
N TRP A 361 16.05 -0.70 -8.80
CA TRP A 361 15.30 -0.22 -9.98
C TRP A 361 13.89 0.29 -9.69
N THR A 362 13.29 -0.17 -8.59
CA THR A 362 11.91 0.08 -8.21
C THR A 362 11.77 0.13 -6.69
N HIS A 363 10.63 0.62 -6.21
CA HIS A 363 10.30 0.52 -4.78
C HIS A 363 10.12 -0.94 -4.33
N ALA A 364 9.72 -1.87 -5.21
CA ALA A 364 9.68 -3.30 -4.90
C ALA A 364 11.09 -3.90 -4.70
N HIS A 365 12.07 -3.49 -5.51
CA HIS A 365 13.46 -3.82 -5.21
C HIS A 365 13.91 -3.26 -3.87
N ALA A 366 13.54 -2.01 -3.56
CA ALA A 366 13.87 -1.43 -2.27
C ALA A 366 13.32 -2.29 -1.11
N ILE A 367 12.06 -2.75 -1.17
CA ILE A 367 11.48 -3.68 -0.18
C ILE A 367 12.38 -4.92 0.00
N ARG A 368 12.76 -5.57 -1.10
CA ARG A 368 13.59 -6.78 -1.09
C ARG A 368 14.99 -6.55 -0.53
N HIS A 369 15.65 -5.47 -0.95
CA HIS A 369 17.00 -5.13 -0.51
C HIS A 369 17.06 -4.62 0.94
N LEU A 370 16.02 -3.93 1.40
CA LEU A 370 15.91 -3.51 2.81
C LEU A 370 15.70 -4.71 3.73
N GLY A 371 15.06 -5.77 3.22
CA GLY A 371 14.73 -6.97 3.99
C GLY A 371 13.69 -6.65 5.06
N LEU A 372 12.62 -5.95 4.67
CA LEU A 372 11.51 -5.63 5.56
C LEU A 372 10.95 -6.93 6.15
N LYS A 373 10.71 -6.93 7.46
CA LYS A 373 10.18 -8.08 8.19
C LYS A 373 8.66 -8.02 8.31
N VAL A 374 8.08 -6.82 8.17
CA VAL A 374 6.63 -6.66 8.04
C VAL A 374 6.26 -6.79 6.56
N GLN A 375 5.29 -7.65 6.24
CA GLN A 375 4.80 -7.79 4.87
C GLN A 375 3.98 -6.54 4.50
N VAL A 376 4.60 -5.64 3.74
CA VAL A 376 3.99 -4.37 3.27
C VAL A 376 3.26 -4.50 1.94
N LEU A 377 3.61 -5.53 1.16
CA LEU A 377 3.14 -5.79 -0.19
C LEU A 377 3.02 -7.29 -0.38
N ASP A 378 2.04 -7.75 -1.15
CA ASP A 378 1.96 -9.17 -1.49
C ASP A 378 3.18 -9.64 -2.33
N PRO A 379 3.78 -10.81 -2.04
CA PRO A 379 4.95 -11.30 -2.78
C PRO A 379 4.74 -11.44 -4.30
N ALA A 380 3.53 -11.80 -4.75
CA ALA A 380 3.24 -11.89 -6.18
C ALA A 380 3.16 -10.49 -6.80
N SER A 381 2.61 -9.51 -6.09
CA SER A 381 2.61 -8.10 -6.51
C SER A 381 4.02 -7.51 -6.55
N GLU A 382 4.86 -7.81 -5.55
CA GLU A 382 6.28 -7.42 -5.50
C GLU A 382 7.04 -7.95 -6.72
N GLN A 383 6.95 -9.26 -6.97
CA GLN A 383 7.61 -9.90 -8.09
C GLN A 383 7.17 -9.31 -9.44
N ARG A 384 5.88 -9.00 -9.58
CA ARG A 384 5.34 -8.36 -10.78
C ARG A 384 5.87 -6.95 -10.98
N ILE A 385 5.97 -6.11 -9.94
CA ILE A 385 6.55 -4.76 -10.07
C ILE A 385 8.01 -4.84 -10.53
N ILE A 386 8.76 -5.79 -9.98
CA ILE A 386 10.15 -6.04 -10.38
C ILE A 386 10.22 -6.42 -11.85
N TRP A 387 9.44 -7.40 -12.29
CA TRP A 387 9.41 -7.87 -13.68
C TRP A 387 8.95 -6.80 -14.69
N GLU A 388 7.98 -5.98 -14.32
CA GLU A 388 7.46 -4.91 -15.19
C GLU A 388 8.47 -3.80 -15.47
N ARG A 389 9.54 -3.68 -14.66
CA ARG A 389 10.42 -2.51 -14.67
C ARG A 389 11.92 -2.84 -14.62
N MET A 390 12.30 -4.12 -14.59
CA MET A 390 13.70 -4.52 -14.67
C MET A 390 14.25 -4.39 -16.09
N PRO A 391 15.46 -3.81 -16.26
CA PRO A 391 16.20 -3.96 -17.51
C PRO A 391 16.46 -5.44 -17.79
N ARG A 392 16.10 -5.92 -18.98
CA ARG A 392 16.07 -7.36 -19.31
C ARG A 392 17.41 -8.08 -19.30
N HIS A 393 18.54 -7.37 -19.23
CA HIS A 393 19.86 -7.98 -19.06
C HIS A 393 20.16 -8.38 -17.61
N GLU A 394 19.29 -8.04 -16.65
CA GLU A 394 19.42 -8.35 -15.22
C GLU A 394 18.30 -9.27 -14.67
N VAL A 395 17.41 -9.81 -15.53
CA VAL A 395 16.30 -10.71 -15.14
C VAL A 395 16.74 -12.16 -15.05
#